data_AF-A0A243WBJ6-F1
#
_entry.id   AF-A0A243WBJ6-F1
#
_cell.length_a   1.000
_cell.length_b   1.000
_cell.length_c   1.000
_cell.angle_alpha   90.00
_cell.angle_beta   90.00
_cell.angle_gamma   90.00
#
_symmetry.space_group_name_H-M   'P 1'
#
loop_
_entity.id
_entity.type
_entity.pdbx_description
1 polymer ?
#
loop_
_entity_poly.entity_id
_entity_poly.type
_entity_poly.pdbx_seq_one_letter_code
_entity_poly.pdbx_strand_id
1 'polypeptide(L)'
;MTPQPHELTAAERRLVANALAALPSLHRPVLTTHLRSLSFLDHMPNTALTSTVPAPYPLFDITIRAAILPQTATEWLTEKERTCFAATDSAWQVAIEAGVRSALDYVLLHEATHVVDAALHLTPAYSAAGQRLDSAAAKPFTAGIWQDRTQPAPRFRHALLEHIRFRGGPPLPMAQAAPLYALLQQTPFVSLYGSTGWTEDLAEYVTVYHFTQKLRQPFRLVIRRNGQEVFGYEPMKSALVKRRMRQMKRFYS
;
A
#
# COMPACT_ATOMS: atom_id res chain seq x y z
N MET A 1 -17.36 7.33 16.47
CA MET A 1 -17.06 6.38 17.56
C MET A 1 -15.58 6.48 17.88
N THR A 2 -15.21 6.39 19.16
CA THR A 2 -13.80 6.52 19.60
C THR A 2 -13.08 5.18 19.43
N PRO A 3 -11.80 5.15 18.98
CA PRO A 3 -11.03 3.92 18.90
C PRO A 3 -10.92 3.21 20.26
N GLN A 4 -11.09 1.90 20.28
CA GLN A 4 -11.03 1.07 21.51
C GLN A 4 -10.10 -0.12 21.31
N PRO A 5 -9.33 -0.54 22.33
CA PRO A 5 -8.53 -1.76 22.26
C PRO A 5 -9.38 -2.98 21.91
N HIS A 6 -8.93 -3.74 20.92
CA HIS A 6 -9.52 -5.00 20.54
C HIS A 6 -8.67 -6.14 21.08
N GLU A 7 -9.21 -6.88 22.05
CA GLU A 7 -8.56 -8.11 22.53
C GLU A 7 -8.76 -9.24 21.52
N LEU A 8 -7.67 -9.66 20.90
CA LEU A 8 -7.72 -10.76 19.93
C LEU A 8 -8.28 -12.03 20.56
N THR A 9 -9.14 -12.73 19.82
CA THR A 9 -9.52 -14.11 20.13
C THR A 9 -8.36 -15.08 19.86
N ALA A 10 -8.50 -16.33 20.30
CA ALA A 10 -7.53 -17.37 19.97
C ALA A 10 -7.43 -17.63 18.45
N ALA A 11 -8.54 -17.48 17.71
CA ALA A 11 -8.54 -17.62 16.26
C ALA A 11 -7.79 -16.48 15.57
N GLU A 12 -8.02 -15.24 15.99
CA GLU A 12 -7.35 -14.09 15.41
C GLU A 12 -5.87 -14.05 15.77
N ARG A 13 -5.49 -14.45 16.99
CA ARG A 13 -4.07 -14.65 17.33
C ARG A 13 -3.35 -15.59 16.37
N ARG A 14 -4.01 -16.66 15.91
CA ARG A 14 -3.45 -17.56 14.89
C ARG A 14 -3.33 -16.88 13.52
N LEU A 15 -4.31 -16.06 13.12
CA LEU A 15 -4.22 -15.26 11.89
C LEU A 15 -3.02 -14.31 11.95
N VAL A 16 -2.84 -13.60 13.06
CA VAL A 16 -1.71 -12.69 13.28
C VAL A 16 -0.37 -13.44 13.24
N ALA A 17 -0.27 -14.58 13.93
CA ALA A 17 0.94 -15.40 13.91
C ALA A 17 1.27 -15.89 12.49
N ASN A 18 0.27 -16.31 11.73
CA ASN A 18 0.44 -16.74 10.33
C ASN A 18 0.86 -15.58 9.43
N ALA A 19 0.29 -14.39 9.59
CA ALA A 19 0.65 -13.20 8.82
C ALA A 19 2.10 -12.76 9.12
N LEU A 20 2.50 -12.73 10.39
CA LEU A 20 3.90 -12.48 10.79
C LEU A 20 4.85 -13.52 10.21
N ALA A 21 4.43 -14.80 10.18
CA ALA A 21 5.21 -15.86 9.57
C ALA A 21 5.28 -15.76 8.03
N ALA A 22 4.31 -15.13 7.37
CA ALA A 22 4.32 -14.95 5.93
C ALA A 22 5.21 -13.78 5.46
N LEU A 23 5.65 -12.91 6.37
CA LEU A 23 6.50 -11.77 6.01
C LEU A 23 7.82 -12.19 5.33
N PRO A 24 8.35 -11.37 4.39
CA PRO A 24 9.66 -11.60 3.78
C PRO A 24 10.78 -11.74 4.81
N SER A 25 11.88 -12.41 4.44
CA SER A 25 12.96 -12.78 5.36
C SER A 25 13.61 -11.58 6.04
N LEU A 26 13.72 -10.45 5.34
CA LEU A 26 14.30 -9.22 5.90
C LEU A 26 13.42 -8.61 7.01
N HIS A 27 12.10 -8.70 6.89
CA HIS A 27 11.18 -8.02 7.80
C HIS A 27 11.31 -8.56 9.23
N ARG A 28 11.43 -9.88 9.41
CA ARG A 28 11.45 -10.51 10.74
C ARG A 28 12.57 -10.02 11.68
N PRO A 29 13.87 -10.03 11.29
CA PRO A 29 14.93 -9.54 12.17
C PRO A 29 14.81 -8.03 12.43
N VAL A 30 14.36 -7.27 11.44
CA VAL A 30 14.14 -5.82 11.62
C VAL A 30 13.00 -5.57 12.60
N LEU A 31 11.86 -6.24 12.46
CA LEU A 31 10.75 -6.11 13.40
C LEU A 31 11.14 -6.59 14.81
N THR A 32 11.92 -7.65 14.93
CA THR A 32 12.40 -8.14 16.25
C THR A 32 13.19 -7.06 17.00
N THR A 33 13.91 -6.21 16.27
CA THR A 33 14.75 -5.14 16.84
C THR A 33 13.99 -3.83 17.01
N HIS A 34 13.08 -3.51 16.09
CA HIS A 34 12.51 -2.17 15.95
C HIS A 34 11.00 -2.09 16.25
N LEU A 35 10.26 -3.20 16.23
CA LEU A 35 8.84 -3.20 16.54
C LEU A 35 8.64 -3.37 18.04
N ARG A 36 8.17 -2.30 18.70
CA ARG A 36 7.83 -2.31 20.12
C ARG A 36 6.48 -2.97 20.37
N SER A 37 5.46 -2.63 19.57
CA SER A 37 4.13 -3.21 19.72
C SER A 37 3.42 -3.41 18.40
N LEU A 38 2.60 -4.46 18.35
CA LEU A 38 1.57 -4.69 17.34
C LEU A 38 0.24 -4.78 18.08
N SER A 39 -0.67 -3.85 17.82
CA SER A 39 -1.95 -3.72 18.52
C SER A 39 -3.12 -3.64 17.55
N PHE A 40 -4.32 -3.96 18.06
CA PHE A 40 -5.55 -3.97 17.29
C PHE A 40 -6.60 -3.09 17.95
N LEU A 41 -7.27 -2.26 17.16
CA LEU A 41 -8.33 -1.36 17.64
C LEU A 41 -9.63 -1.55 16.88
N ASP A 42 -10.74 -1.51 17.60
CA ASP A 42 -12.07 -1.29 17.04
C ASP A 42 -12.29 0.20 16.75
N HIS A 43 -13.16 0.49 15.78
CA HIS A 43 -13.59 1.85 15.41
C HIS A 43 -12.46 2.83 15.02
N MET A 44 -11.29 2.33 14.63
CA MET A 44 -10.22 3.16 14.06
C MET A 44 -10.69 3.79 12.73
N PRO A 45 -10.45 5.09 12.46
CA PRO A 45 -10.86 5.73 11.20
C PRO A 45 -9.98 5.34 10.01
N ASN A 46 -8.72 4.94 10.25
CA ASN A 46 -7.76 4.43 9.26
C ASN A 46 -7.62 2.90 9.35
N THR A 47 -7.13 2.25 8.29
CA THR A 47 -6.99 0.77 8.32
C THR A 47 -5.89 0.35 9.27
N ALA A 48 -4.75 1.04 9.22
CA ALA A 48 -3.64 0.83 10.12
C ALA A 48 -2.82 2.11 10.25
N LEU A 49 -1.87 2.10 11.19
CA LEU A 49 -0.93 3.19 11.45
C LEU A 49 0.38 2.59 11.97
N THR A 50 1.49 3.02 11.37
CA THR A 50 2.83 2.85 11.94
C THR A 50 3.29 4.17 12.56
N SER A 51 3.61 4.18 13.86
CA SER A 51 4.08 5.38 14.58
C SER A 51 5.46 5.18 15.17
N THR A 52 6.27 6.24 15.17
CA THR A 52 7.58 6.27 15.84
C THR A 52 7.42 6.48 17.34
N VAL A 53 8.30 5.84 18.11
CA VAL A 53 8.38 5.95 19.56
C VAL A 53 9.63 6.75 19.91
N PRO A 54 9.54 7.78 20.78
CA PRO A 54 10.72 8.50 21.26
C PRO A 54 11.67 7.56 22.01
N ALA A 55 12.83 7.27 21.42
CA ALA A 55 13.86 6.39 21.96
C ALA A 55 15.25 6.73 21.37
N PRO A 56 16.36 6.28 21.99
CA PRO A 56 17.73 6.51 21.47
C PRO A 56 18.01 5.84 20.11
N TYR A 57 17.19 4.87 19.72
CA TYR A 57 17.22 4.18 18.44
C TYR A 57 15.79 4.07 17.88
N PRO A 58 15.61 3.88 16.55
CA PRO A 58 14.27 3.85 15.96
C PRO A 58 13.42 2.71 16.50
N LEU A 59 12.33 3.04 17.18
CA LEU A 59 11.31 2.10 17.66
C LEU A 59 9.95 2.49 17.10
N PHE A 60 9.11 1.48 16.86
CA PHE A 60 7.82 1.66 16.18
C PHE A 60 6.70 0.88 16.84
N ASP A 61 5.50 1.43 16.78
CA ASP A 61 4.27 0.70 17.04
C ASP A 61 3.48 0.57 15.73
N ILE A 62 2.90 -0.61 15.52
CA ILE A 62 1.91 -0.85 14.47
C ILE A 62 0.55 -1.03 15.13
N THR A 63 -0.44 -0.28 14.67
CA THR A 63 -1.83 -0.39 15.10
C THR A 63 -2.71 -0.74 13.91
N ILE A 64 -3.50 -1.80 14.00
CA ILE A 64 -4.36 -2.28 12.91
C ILE A 64 -5.82 -2.24 13.35
N ARG A 65 -6.72 -1.85 12.45
CA ARG A 65 -8.17 -1.93 12.69
C ARG A 65 -8.63 -3.39 12.71
N ALA A 66 -9.19 -3.85 13.82
CA ALA A 66 -9.60 -5.25 13.99
C ALA A 66 -10.65 -5.72 12.98
N ALA A 67 -11.50 -4.82 12.48
CA ALA A 67 -12.52 -5.13 11.48
C ALA A 67 -11.99 -5.75 10.16
N ILE A 68 -10.68 -5.65 9.87
CA ILE A 68 -10.10 -6.30 8.68
C ILE A 68 -9.77 -7.79 8.91
N LEU A 69 -9.70 -8.25 10.15
CA LEU A 69 -9.31 -9.62 10.49
C LEU A 69 -10.13 -10.70 9.76
N PRO A 70 -11.47 -10.58 9.61
CA PRO A 70 -12.26 -11.56 8.86
C PRO A 70 -12.20 -11.36 7.34
N GLN A 71 -11.65 -10.26 6.83
CA GLN A 71 -11.66 -9.94 5.40
C GLN A 71 -10.53 -10.63 4.64
N THR A 72 -10.80 -10.99 3.40
CA THR A 72 -9.78 -11.28 2.39
C THR A 72 -9.15 -9.98 1.87
N ALA A 73 -7.96 -10.08 1.28
CA ALA A 73 -7.31 -8.96 0.63
C ALA A 73 -8.16 -8.40 -0.51
N THR A 74 -8.87 -9.26 -1.26
CA THR A 74 -9.78 -8.86 -2.35
C THR A 74 -10.92 -7.98 -1.83
N GLU A 75 -11.58 -8.39 -0.74
CA GLU A 75 -12.68 -7.62 -0.14
C GLU A 75 -12.18 -6.26 0.36
N TRP A 76 -11.13 -6.27 1.21
CA TRP A 76 -10.58 -5.05 1.79
C TRP A 76 -10.05 -4.07 0.73
N LEU A 77 -9.27 -4.55 -0.24
CA LEU A 77 -8.73 -3.70 -1.31
C LEU A 77 -9.86 -3.12 -2.17
N THR A 78 -10.89 -3.92 -2.47
CA THR A 78 -12.06 -3.44 -3.21
C THR A 78 -12.81 -2.37 -2.44
N GLU A 79 -13.04 -2.56 -1.13
CA GLU A 79 -13.66 -1.55 -0.26
C GLU A 79 -12.83 -0.26 -0.22
N LYS A 80 -11.51 -0.37 0.01
CA LYS A 80 -10.58 0.77 0.02
C LYS A 80 -10.62 1.51 -1.31
N GLU A 81 -10.53 0.80 -2.43
CA GLU A 81 -10.47 1.42 -3.76
C GLU A 81 -11.78 2.11 -4.15
N ARG A 82 -12.94 1.55 -3.76
CA ARG A 82 -14.26 2.16 -3.98
C ARG A 82 -14.38 3.54 -3.34
N THR A 83 -13.66 3.82 -2.26
CA THR A 83 -13.68 5.16 -1.64
C THR A 83 -13.18 6.26 -2.57
N CYS A 84 -12.43 5.92 -3.63
CA CYS A 84 -12.01 6.89 -4.66
C CYS A 84 -13.15 7.39 -5.52
N PHE A 85 -14.33 6.78 -5.47
CA PHE A 85 -15.43 7.06 -6.38
C PHE A 85 -16.76 7.34 -5.69
N ALA A 86 -17.60 8.14 -6.33
CA ALA A 86 -18.94 8.47 -5.85
C ALA A 86 -19.89 7.28 -6.01
N ALA A 87 -20.71 7.02 -4.99
CA ALA A 87 -21.66 5.91 -4.94
C ALA A 87 -23.00 6.25 -5.63
N THR A 88 -22.97 6.64 -6.91
CA THR A 88 -24.15 7.21 -7.58
C THR A 88 -24.72 6.36 -8.71
N ASP A 89 -23.96 5.44 -9.30
CA ASP A 89 -24.40 4.63 -10.45
C ASP A 89 -24.11 3.15 -10.20
N SER A 90 -25.17 2.36 -9.98
CA SER A 90 -25.08 0.93 -9.71
C SER A 90 -24.64 0.10 -10.93
N ALA A 91 -24.67 0.68 -12.14
CA ALA A 91 -24.17 0.03 -13.34
C ALA A 91 -22.65 -0.17 -13.29
N TRP A 92 -21.92 0.71 -12.59
CA TRP A 92 -20.46 0.67 -12.54
C TRP A 92 -19.94 -0.01 -11.29
N GLN A 93 -18.82 -0.72 -11.45
CA GLN A 93 -18.13 -1.36 -10.34
C GLN A 93 -16.62 -1.23 -10.53
N VAL A 94 -15.92 -0.93 -9.44
CA VAL A 94 -14.46 -1.09 -9.30
C VAL A 94 -14.20 -2.22 -8.31
N ALA A 95 -13.23 -3.06 -8.62
CA ALA A 95 -12.75 -4.13 -7.76
C ALA A 95 -11.24 -4.35 -7.94
N ILE A 96 -10.60 -4.86 -6.89
CA ILE A 96 -9.25 -5.38 -6.94
C ILE A 96 -9.31 -6.89 -6.65
N GLU A 97 -8.97 -7.70 -7.65
CA GLU A 97 -8.85 -9.14 -7.55
C GLU A 97 -7.46 -9.49 -7.00
N ALA A 98 -7.38 -9.76 -5.69
CA ALA A 98 -6.12 -10.02 -4.95
C ALA A 98 -5.98 -11.46 -4.43
N GLY A 99 -6.89 -12.35 -4.83
CA GLY A 99 -6.91 -13.75 -4.42
C GLY A 99 -7.56 -13.97 -3.06
N VAL A 100 -7.16 -15.05 -2.40
CA VAL A 100 -7.83 -15.60 -1.20
C VAL A 100 -7.07 -15.33 0.10
N ARG A 101 -5.92 -14.65 0.03
CA ARG A 101 -5.13 -14.30 1.21
C ARG A 101 -5.90 -13.30 2.09
N SER A 102 -5.60 -13.30 3.39
CA SER A 102 -6.25 -12.38 4.33
C SER A 102 -5.86 -10.93 4.04
N ALA A 103 -6.76 -10.00 4.33
CA ALA A 103 -6.46 -8.57 4.34
C ALA A 103 -5.32 -8.25 5.32
N LEU A 104 -5.23 -9.01 6.42
CA LEU A 104 -4.15 -8.87 7.39
C LEU A 104 -2.77 -9.15 6.79
N ASP A 105 -2.64 -10.13 5.89
CA ASP A 105 -1.35 -10.40 5.21
C ASP A 105 -0.89 -9.18 4.40
N TYR A 106 -1.84 -8.49 3.75
CA TYR A 106 -1.54 -7.32 2.93
C TYR A 106 -1.18 -6.12 3.81
N VAL A 107 -2.06 -5.80 4.76
CA VAL A 107 -1.92 -4.63 5.63
C VAL A 107 -0.70 -4.76 6.53
N LEU A 108 -0.48 -5.92 7.16
CA LEU A 108 0.69 -6.11 8.02
C LEU A 108 1.99 -6.01 7.23
N LEU A 109 2.07 -6.55 6.01
CA LEU A 109 3.26 -6.42 5.18
C LEU A 109 3.51 -4.97 4.76
N HIS A 110 2.45 -4.23 4.44
CA HIS A 110 2.53 -2.80 4.15
C HIS A 110 3.12 -2.03 5.35
N GLU A 111 2.52 -2.15 6.53
CA GLU A 111 2.99 -1.45 7.73
C GLU A 111 4.38 -1.89 8.19
N ALA A 112 4.66 -3.18 8.15
CA ALA A 112 5.99 -3.70 8.46
C ALA A 112 7.06 -3.18 7.48
N THR A 113 6.69 -2.89 6.23
CA THR A 113 7.61 -2.29 5.26
C THR A 113 7.94 -0.84 5.62
N HIS A 114 7.02 -0.07 6.23
CA HIS A 114 7.36 1.26 6.77
C HIS A 114 8.42 1.17 7.87
N VAL A 115 8.32 0.17 8.76
CA VAL A 115 9.35 -0.08 9.79
C VAL A 115 10.70 -0.42 9.15
N VAL A 116 10.70 -1.30 8.15
CA VAL A 116 11.93 -1.69 7.42
C VAL A 116 12.55 -0.51 6.68
N ASP A 117 11.72 0.28 6.01
CA ASP A 117 12.18 1.47 5.30
C ASP A 117 12.83 2.47 6.26
N ALA A 118 12.17 2.77 7.38
CA ALA A 118 12.66 3.72 8.35
C ALA A 118 13.95 3.24 9.05
N ALA A 119 14.05 1.95 9.38
CA ALA A 119 15.23 1.37 10.02
C ALA A 119 16.45 1.28 9.09
N LEU A 120 16.23 1.06 7.78
CA LEU A 120 17.32 0.83 6.81
C LEU A 120 17.52 1.98 5.82
N HIS A 121 16.73 3.05 5.93
CA HIS A 121 16.75 4.24 5.07
C HIS A 121 16.67 3.89 3.57
N LEU A 122 15.67 3.08 3.20
CA LEU A 122 15.51 2.59 1.82
C LEU A 122 14.93 3.69 0.90
N THR A 123 14.15 4.60 1.47
CA THR A 123 13.72 5.86 0.90
C THR A 123 14.40 7.04 1.61
N PRO A 124 14.37 8.26 1.05
CA PRO A 124 14.92 9.43 1.72
C PRO A 124 14.12 9.78 2.99
N ALA A 125 14.80 10.42 3.96
CA ALA A 125 14.23 10.68 5.28
C ALA A 125 12.96 11.57 5.23
N TYR A 126 12.01 11.29 6.13
CA TYR A 126 10.75 12.03 6.25
C TYR A 126 10.93 13.54 6.53
N SER A 127 12.01 13.91 7.22
CA SER A 127 12.36 15.31 7.52
C SER A 127 12.66 16.15 6.28
N ALA A 128 12.84 15.52 5.11
CA ALA A 128 12.96 16.21 3.82
C ALA A 128 11.60 16.65 3.22
N ALA A 129 10.52 16.69 4.01
CA ALA A 129 9.21 17.13 3.53
C ALA A 129 9.28 18.58 2.97
N GLY A 130 8.83 18.76 1.73
CA GLY A 130 8.90 20.04 1.02
C GLY A 130 10.26 20.37 0.40
N GLN A 131 11.30 19.57 0.66
CA GLN A 131 12.59 19.69 -0.01
C GLN A 131 12.54 18.90 -1.33
N ARG A 132 13.03 19.52 -2.41
CA ARG A 132 13.23 18.80 -3.67
C ARG A 132 14.25 17.70 -3.42
N LEU A 133 13.95 16.50 -3.88
CA LEU A 133 14.87 15.39 -3.88
C LEU A 133 16.02 15.72 -4.83
N ASP A 134 17.17 16.10 -4.28
CA ASP A 134 18.38 16.22 -5.06
C ASP A 134 18.96 14.84 -5.38
N SER A 135 19.89 14.80 -6.34
CA SER A 135 20.51 13.56 -6.77
C SER A 135 21.37 12.87 -5.70
N ALA A 136 21.82 13.60 -4.67
CA ALA A 136 22.67 13.09 -3.60
C ALA A 136 21.84 12.40 -2.50
N ALA A 137 20.63 12.89 -2.24
CA ALA A 137 19.67 12.32 -1.30
C ALA A 137 18.80 11.22 -1.93
N ALA A 138 18.74 11.14 -3.26
CA ALA A 138 17.97 10.13 -3.98
C ALA A 138 18.45 8.71 -3.67
N LYS A 139 17.51 7.84 -3.27
CA LYS A 139 17.76 6.41 -3.10
C LYS A 139 17.44 5.67 -4.41
N PRO A 140 18.02 4.49 -4.66
CA PRO A 140 17.78 3.75 -5.90
C PRO A 140 16.29 3.48 -6.22
N PHE A 141 15.45 3.38 -5.19
CA PHE A 141 14.01 3.14 -5.37
C PHE A 141 13.22 4.39 -5.77
N THR A 142 13.68 5.58 -5.37
CA THR A 142 12.99 6.86 -5.59
C THR A 142 13.58 7.69 -6.73
N ALA A 143 14.85 7.44 -7.07
CA ALA A 143 15.58 8.16 -8.11
C ALA A 143 14.86 8.17 -9.46
N GLY A 144 14.61 9.38 -9.98
CA GLY A 144 13.94 9.58 -11.27
C GLY A 144 12.44 9.26 -11.30
N ILE A 145 11.85 8.88 -10.16
CA ILE A 145 10.42 8.57 -9.99
C ILE A 145 9.74 9.66 -9.17
N TRP A 146 10.42 10.15 -8.13
CA TRP A 146 9.91 11.17 -7.22
C TRP A 146 10.70 12.46 -7.37
N GLN A 147 10.00 13.60 -7.37
CA GLN A 147 10.60 14.93 -7.31
C GLN A 147 10.77 15.40 -5.86
N ASP A 148 9.83 15.05 -5.00
CA ASP A 148 9.87 15.25 -3.55
C ASP A 148 9.06 14.12 -2.89
N ARG A 149 8.81 14.24 -1.57
CA ARG A 149 8.13 13.21 -0.79
C ARG A 149 6.76 12.80 -1.34
N THR A 150 5.98 13.73 -1.87
CA THR A 150 4.59 13.49 -2.28
C THR A 150 4.31 13.84 -3.74
N GLN A 151 5.27 14.43 -4.45
CA GLN A 151 5.13 14.73 -5.87
C GLN A 151 6.01 13.81 -6.74
N PRO A 152 5.41 13.06 -7.68
CA PRO A 152 6.16 12.31 -8.68
C PRO A 152 7.04 13.21 -9.56
N ALA A 153 7.98 12.63 -10.29
CA ALA A 153 8.71 13.31 -11.35
C ALA A 153 7.73 13.84 -12.42
N PRO A 154 7.99 14.99 -13.07
CA PRO A 154 7.03 15.64 -13.98
C PRO A 154 6.43 14.72 -15.05
N ARG A 155 7.21 13.80 -15.62
CA ARG A 155 6.76 12.82 -16.62
C ARG A 155 5.69 11.82 -16.15
N PHE A 156 5.48 11.70 -14.85
CA PHE A 156 4.49 10.81 -14.24
C PHE A 156 3.34 11.59 -13.57
N ARG A 157 3.30 12.92 -13.74
CA ARG A 157 2.24 13.76 -13.20
C ARG A 157 1.07 13.85 -14.17
N HIS A 158 -0.12 13.85 -13.61
CA HIS A 158 -1.35 14.14 -14.33
C HIS A 158 -2.35 14.74 -13.35
N ALA A 159 -3.06 15.79 -13.76
CA ALA A 159 -3.99 16.51 -12.89
C ALA A 159 -4.99 15.57 -12.20
N LEU A 160 -5.55 14.60 -12.95
CA LEU A 160 -6.48 13.61 -12.40
C LEU A 160 -5.84 12.69 -11.34
N LEU A 161 -4.58 12.28 -11.51
CA LEU A 161 -3.86 11.43 -10.53
C LEU A 161 -3.51 12.22 -9.27
N GLU A 162 -3.27 13.53 -9.38
CA GLU A 162 -2.91 14.38 -8.25
C GLU A 162 -4.13 14.74 -7.37
N HIS A 163 -5.35 14.64 -7.92
CA HIS A 163 -6.61 14.98 -7.23
C HIS A 163 -7.44 13.76 -6.83
N ILE A 164 -6.85 12.57 -6.77
CA ILE A 164 -7.55 11.37 -6.27
C ILE A 164 -7.85 11.48 -4.77
N ARG A 165 -8.82 10.68 -4.30
CA ARG A 165 -9.24 10.66 -2.90
C ARG A 165 -8.10 10.43 -1.91
N PHE A 166 -7.17 9.53 -2.22
CA PHE A 166 -6.01 9.25 -1.37
C PHE A 166 -5.05 10.43 -1.21
N ARG A 167 -5.14 11.44 -2.08
CA ARG A 167 -4.38 12.71 -2.00
C ARG A 167 -5.22 13.86 -1.42
N GLY A 168 -6.37 13.54 -0.82
CA GLY A 168 -7.29 14.53 -0.23
C GLY A 168 -8.32 15.09 -1.21
N GLY A 169 -8.37 14.59 -2.44
CA GLY A 169 -9.39 15.00 -3.41
C GLY A 169 -10.81 14.47 -3.07
N PRO A 170 -11.84 14.98 -3.76
CA PRO A 170 -13.18 14.42 -3.66
C PRO A 170 -13.26 13.04 -4.34
N PRO A 171 -14.25 12.20 -4.00
CA PRO A 171 -14.57 11.01 -4.79
C PRO A 171 -14.89 11.40 -6.24
N LEU A 172 -14.36 10.66 -7.21
CA LEU A 172 -14.57 10.89 -8.64
C LEU A 172 -15.84 10.16 -9.13
N PRO A 173 -16.48 10.63 -10.21
CA PRO A 173 -17.53 9.84 -10.88
C PRO A 173 -16.98 8.47 -11.32
N MET A 174 -17.76 7.40 -11.16
CA MET A 174 -17.35 6.04 -11.55
C MET A 174 -16.97 5.93 -13.04
N ALA A 175 -17.57 6.73 -13.92
CA ALA A 175 -17.20 6.80 -15.34
C ALA A 175 -15.75 7.25 -15.58
N GLN A 176 -15.11 7.91 -14.61
CA GLN A 176 -13.70 8.29 -14.68
C GLN A 176 -12.74 7.18 -14.23
N ALA A 177 -13.24 6.05 -13.70
CA ALA A 177 -12.38 4.98 -13.21
C ALA A 177 -11.46 4.41 -14.30
N ALA A 178 -11.99 3.99 -15.45
CA ALA A 178 -11.16 3.45 -16.52
C ALA A 178 -10.12 4.48 -17.06
N PRO A 179 -10.48 5.74 -17.36
CA PRO A 179 -9.50 6.78 -17.68
C PRO A 179 -8.42 6.99 -16.60
N LEU A 180 -8.80 7.01 -15.33
CA LEU A 180 -7.88 7.16 -14.21
C LEU A 180 -6.84 6.03 -14.16
N TYR A 181 -7.26 4.78 -14.32
CA TYR A 181 -6.34 3.64 -14.30
C TYR A 181 -5.53 3.51 -15.59
N ALA A 182 -6.04 3.97 -16.73
CA ALA A 182 -5.24 4.11 -17.95
C ALA A 182 -4.11 5.14 -17.79
N LEU A 183 -4.29 6.17 -16.94
CA LEU A 183 -3.20 7.07 -16.55
C LEU A 183 -2.22 6.40 -15.59
N LEU A 184 -2.73 5.68 -14.57
CA LEU A 184 -1.87 4.93 -13.63
C LEU A 184 -0.96 3.92 -14.37
N GLN A 185 -1.48 3.25 -15.41
CA GLN A 185 -0.74 2.34 -16.29
C GLN A 185 0.52 2.94 -16.91
N GLN A 186 0.55 4.27 -17.09
CA GLN A 186 1.66 5.03 -17.66
C GLN A 186 2.68 5.48 -16.61
N THR A 187 2.55 5.03 -15.37
CA THR A 187 3.43 5.35 -14.25
C THR A 187 4.15 4.09 -13.72
N PRO A 188 5.21 4.25 -12.90
CA PRO A 188 5.87 3.11 -12.25
C PRO A 188 5.19 2.63 -10.96
N PHE A 189 4.00 3.13 -10.64
CA PHE A 189 3.28 2.84 -9.39
C PHE A 189 2.39 1.60 -9.53
N VAL A 190 2.30 0.81 -8.45
CA VAL A 190 1.50 -0.42 -8.42
C VAL A 190 0.03 -0.20 -8.04
N SER A 191 -0.28 0.93 -7.41
CA SER A 191 -1.65 1.27 -6.98
C SER A 191 -1.81 2.80 -6.94
N LEU A 192 -3.05 3.28 -6.93
CA LEU A 192 -3.34 4.70 -6.71
C LEU A 192 -2.81 5.15 -5.33
N TYR A 193 -2.93 4.32 -4.31
CA TYR A 193 -2.42 4.61 -2.97
C TYR A 193 -0.88 4.71 -2.94
N GLY A 194 -0.17 3.78 -3.60
CA GLY A 194 1.28 3.83 -3.71
C GLY A 194 1.78 5.05 -4.50
N SER A 195 0.93 5.64 -5.33
CA SER A 195 1.26 6.87 -6.04
C SER A 195 1.26 8.13 -5.14
N THR A 196 0.92 8.06 -3.85
CA THR A 196 0.70 9.24 -2.98
C THR A 196 1.97 9.80 -2.33
N GLY A 197 2.97 8.96 -2.08
CA GLY A 197 4.26 9.36 -1.54
C GLY A 197 5.28 8.24 -1.63
N TRP A 198 6.57 8.57 -1.49
CA TRP A 198 7.64 7.59 -1.75
C TRP A 198 7.68 6.39 -0.80
N THR A 199 7.14 6.52 0.41
CA THR A 199 7.15 5.49 1.46
C THR A 199 5.96 4.58 1.22
N GLU A 200 4.81 5.16 0.89
CA GLU A 200 3.63 4.43 0.42
C GLU A 200 3.92 3.66 -0.87
N ASP A 201 4.67 4.24 -1.80
CA ASP A 201 5.14 3.57 -3.01
C ASP A 201 5.97 2.33 -2.65
N LEU A 202 6.94 2.45 -1.74
CA LEU A 202 7.75 1.31 -1.34
C LEU A 202 6.92 0.22 -0.65
N ALA A 203 6.08 0.61 0.32
CA ALA A 203 5.24 -0.32 1.07
C ALA A 203 4.23 -1.05 0.18
N GLU A 204 3.54 -0.33 -0.70
CA GLU A 204 2.63 -0.92 -1.68
C GLU A 204 3.39 -1.81 -2.69
N TYR A 205 4.53 -1.35 -3.20
CA TYR A 205 5.29 -2.10 -4.19
C TYR A 205 5.78 -3.43 -3.62
N VAL A 206 6.38 -3.43 -2.43
CA VAL A 206 6.83 -4.65 -1.75
C VAL A 206 5.66 -5.60 -1.52
N THR A 207 4.52 -5.07 -1.08
CA THR A 207 3.33 -5.86 -0.78
C THR A 207 2.75 -6.52 -2.03
N VAL A 208 2.50 -5.74 -3.10
CA VAL A 208 1.99 -6.26 -4.37
C VAL A 208 2.99 -7.22 -5.02
N TYR A 209 4.29 -6.93 -4.94
CA TYR A 209 5.33 -7.85 -5.40
C TYR A 209 5.27 -9.18 -4.63
N HIS A 210 5.16 -9.13 -3.29
CA HIS A 210 5.10 -10.33 -2.47
C HIS A 210 3.87 -11.19 -2.82
N PHE A 211 2.69 -10.57 -2.85
CA PHE A 211 1.44 -11.25 -3.18
C PHE A 211 1.52 -11.94 -4.54
N THR A 212 2.00 -11.23 -5.57
CA THR A 212 2.01 -11.76 -6.93
C THR A 212 3.16 -12.73 -7.20
N GLN A 213 4.38 -12.39 -6.79
CA GLN A 213 5.59 -13.12 -7.18
C GLN A 213 5.95 -14.24 -6.21
N LYS A 214 5.56 -14.11 -4.93
CA LYS A 214 5.92 -15.06 -3.87
C LYS A 214 4.73 -15.91 -3.45
N LEU A 215 3.58 -15.29 -3.19
CA LEU A 215 2.36 -16.00 -2.80
C LEU A 215 1.50 -16.45 -3.97
N ARG A 216 1.87 -16.11 -5.20
CA ARG A 216 1.18 -16.49 -6.44
C ARG A 216 -0.30 -16.10 -6.47
N GLN A 217 -0.64 -15.01 -5.81
CA GLN A 217 -1.97 -14.42 -5.86
C GLN A 217 -2.09 -13.47 -7.05
N PRO A 218 -3.28 -13.28 -7.63
CA PRO A 218 -3.48 -12.18 -8.57
C PRO A 218 -3.35 -10.85 -7.84
N PHE A 219 -3.09 -9.78 -8.60
CA PHE A 219 -3.37 -8.41 -8.18
C PHE A 219 -3.81 -7.67 -9.45
N ARG A 220 -5.11 -7.68 -9.68
CA ARG A 220 -5.73 -7.17 -10.90
C ARG A 220 -6.84 -6.20 -10.56
N LEU A 221 -6.70 -5.00 -11.09
CA LEU A 221 -7.74 -4.00 -11.00
C LEU A 221 -8.73 -4.18 -12.14
N VAL A 222 -10.02 -4.16 -11.83
CA VAL A 222 -11.09 -4.40 -12.81
C VAL A 222 -12.19 -3.36 -12.68
N ILE A 223 -12.56 -2.76 -13.82
CA ILE A 223 -13.73 -1.90 -13.96
C ILE A 223 -14.79 -2.63 -14.76
N ARG A 224 -15.99 -2.71 -14.20
CA ARG A 224 -17.14 -3.32 -14.86
C ARG A 224 -18.25 -2.30 -15.08
N ARG A 225 -19.00 -2.47 -16.17
CA ARG A 225 -20.25 -1.77 -16.45
C ARG A 225 -21.31 -2.81 -16.80
N ASN A 226 -22.45 -2.80 -16.10
CA ASN A 226 -23.52 -3.79 -16.24
C ASN A 226 -23.00 -5.24 -16.14
N GLY A 227 -22.06 -5.48 -15.21
CA GLY A 227 -21.42 -6.78 -15.01
C GLY A 227 -20.34 -7.15 -16.04
N GLN A 228 -20.22 -6.43 -17.16
CA GLN A 228 -19.20 -6.68 -18.17
C GLN A 228 -17.92 -5.92 -17.85
N GLU A 229 -16.77 -6.59 -17.95
CA GLU A 229 -15.47 -5.93 -17.81
C GLU A 229 -15.22 -4.97 -18.98
N VAL A 230 -14.99 -3.70 -18.66
CA VAL A 230 -14.66 -2.66 -19.65
C VAL A 230 -13.22 -2.18 -19.54
N PHE A 231 -12.53 -2.52 -18.45
CA PHE A 231 -11.11 -2.26 -18.26
C PHE A 231 -10.51 -3.22 -17.23
N GLY A 232 -9.28 -3.68 -17.49
CA GLY A 232 -8.50 -4.51 -16.58
C GLY A 232 -7.03 -4.09 -16.57
N TYR A 233 -6.40 -4.11 -15.39
CA TYR A 233 -4.99 -3.78 -15.24
C TYR A 233 -4.30 -4.64 -14.19
N GLU A 234 -3.17 -5.25 -14.56
CA GLU A 234 -2.27 -5.94 -13.65
C GLU A 234 -0.95 -5.17 -13.55
N PRO A 235 -0.72 -4.38 -12.48
CA PRO A 235 0.44 -3.50 -12.36
C PRO A 235 1.78 -4.22 -12.49
N MET A 236 1.90 -5.42 -11.95
CA MET A 236 3.13 -6.22 -12.03
C MET A 236 3.44 -6.74 -13.44
N LYS A 237 2.50 -6.62 -14.40
CA LYS A 237 2.76 -6.90 -15.82
C LYS A 237 3.32 -5.69 -16.58
N SER A 238 3.14 -4.46 -16.07
CA SER A 238 3.62 -3.21 -16.69
C SER A 238 5.15 -3.18 -16.82
N ALA A 239 5.63 -2.70 -17.98
CA ALA A 239 7.07 -2.55 -18.22
C ALA A 239 7.72 -1.52 -17.28
N LEU A 240 7.01 -0.44 -16.92
CA LEU A 240 7.50 0.59 -16.02
C LEU A 240 7.64 0.05 -14.59
N VAL A 241 6.63 -0.67 -14.11
CA VAL A 241 6.65 -1.36 -12.81
C VAL A 241 7.76 -2.41 -12.79
N LYS A 242 7.85 -3.27 -13.82
CA LYS A 242 8.84 -4.36 -13.92
C LYS A 242 10.30 -3.89 -13.79
N ARG A 243 10.63 -2.70 -14.28
CA ARG A 243 12.00 -2.13 -14.19
C ARG A 243 12.51 -2.04 -12.75
N ARG A 244 11.60 -1.93 -11.78
CA ARG A 244 11.91 -1.78 -10.35
C ARG A 244 11.95 -3.11 -9.59
N MET A 245 11.44 -4.21 -10.17
CA MET A 245 11.29 -5.49 -9.47
C MET A 245 12.60 -6.07 -8.94
N ARG A 246 13.73 -5.83 -9.62
CA ARG A 246 15.04 -6.31 -9.16
C ARG A 246 15.41 -5.75 -7.78
N GLN A 247 14.93 -4.56 -7.44
CA GLN A 247 15.18 -3.96 -6.13
C GLN A 247 14.49 -4.74 -4.99
N MET A 248 13.45 -5.52 -5.30
CA MET A 248 12.72 -6.31 -4.31
C MET A 248 13.52 -7.49 -3.77
N LYS A 249 14.58 -7.93 -4.47
CA LYS A 249 15.43 -9.04 -4.03
C LYS A 249 15.95 -8.84 -2.61
N ARG A 250 16.24 -7.60 -2.22
CA ARG A 250 16.78 -7.26 -0.91
C ARG A 250 15.88 -7.64 0.27
N PHE A 251 14.57 -7.76 0.07
CA PHE A 251 13.63 -8.15 1.12
C PHE A 251 13.59 -9.68 1.34
N TYR A 252 14.25 -10.45 0.47
CA TYR A 252 14.25 -11.93 0.47
C TYR A 252 15.65 -12.55 0.54
N SER A 253 16.68 -11.71 0.63
CA SER A 253 18.08 -12.12 0.75
C SER A 253 18.51 -12.18 2.20
#